data_AF-A0A1F2QDP8-F1
#
_entry.id   AF-A0A1F2QDP8-F1
#
_cell.length_a   1.000
_cell.length_b   1.000
_cell.length_c   1.000
_cell.angle_alpha   90.00
_cell.angle_beta   90.00
_cell.angle_gamma   90.00
#
_symmetry.space_group_name_H-M   'P 1'
#
loop_
_entity.id
_entity.type
_entity.pdbx_description
1 polymer ?
#
loop_
_entity_poly.entity_id
_entity_poly.type
_entity_poly.pdbx_seq_one_letter_code
_entity_poly.pdbx_strand_id
1 'polypeptide(L)'
;MRNPERGVALIMVILILLVLTVLGITAAMLMTQEDRISSRQDMQKAALYAAEAGLRHGETIFTNTPYTNAMLTAFLSHVASSTITAAAPDPVPIQPAPWDINHLGTYLTDFAGGATEVVNHEISQLPDGTNRFYRIRAYFSLYVRNNPEDTDAAGLQTPLINHDPRLRLISVGFITDPDGVDGSGNARVLAVKVLEEEFNWTGFSQASSAQKLMNAGGTSSGVYSGGG
;
A
#
# COMPACT_ATOMS: atom_id res chain seq x y z
N MET A 1 -0.07 -74.76 23.30
CA MET A 1 -1.04 -73.66 23.08
C MET A 1 -0.40 -72.69 22.09
N ARG A 2 -0.92 -72.57 20.86
CA ARG A 2 -0.32 -71.78 19.76
C ARG A 2 -0.86 -70.36 19.87
N ASN A 3 0.02 -69.38 20.11
CA ASN A 3 -0.28 -67.97 20.39
C ASN A 3 -0.88 -67.24 19.16
N PRO A 4 -2.20 -67.02 19.08
CA PRO A 4 -2.82 -66.21 18.02
C PRO A 4 -2.66 -64.71 18.32
N GLU A 5 -2.37 -64.37 19.58
CA GLU A 5 -2.22 -63.01 20.11
C GLU A 5 -1.06 -62.24 19.48
N ARG A 6 -0.01 -62.94 19.01
CA ARG A 6 1.16 -62.29 18.41
C ARG A 6 0.89 -61.67 17.03
N GLY A 7 -0.08 -62.19 16.27
CA GLY A 7 -0.41 -61.65 14.95
C GLY A 7 -1.21 -60.35 15.03
N VAL A 8 -2.18 -60.28 15.96
CA VAL A 8 -3.03 -59.10 16.16
C VAL A 8 -2.24 -57.96 16.81
N ALA A 9 -1.31 -58.27 17.71
CA ALA A 9 -0.43 -57.27 18.33
C ALA A 9 0.43 -56.52 17.29
N LEU A 10 0.97 -57.22 16.29
CA LEU A 10 1.77 -56.59 15.22
C LEU A 10 0.92 -55.60 14.40
N ILE A 11 -0.30 -56.01 14.01
CA ILE A 11 -1.20 -55.18 13.20
C ILE A 11 -1.59 -53.91 13.98
N MET A 12 -1.90 -54.04 15.27
CA MET A 12 -2.20 -52.88 16.13
C MET A 12 -1.01 -51.92 16.25
N VAL A 13 0.20 -52.44 16.44
CA VAL A 13 1.41 -51.59 16.51
C VAL A 13 1.62 -50.84 15.19
N ILE A 14 1.48 -51.51 14.05
CA ILE A 14 1.62 -50.88 12.73
C ILE A 14 0.53 -49.82 12.52
N LEU A 15 -0.72 -50.09 12.90
CA LEU A 15 -1.81 -49.10 12.81
C LEU A 15 -1.55 -47.88 13.70
N ILE A 16 -1.10 -48.09 14.94
CA ILE A 16 -0.77 -46.99 15.86
C ILE A 16 0.41 -46.18 15.31
N LEU A 17 1.46 -46.83 14.81
CA LEU A 17 2.58 -46.15 14.16
C LEU A 17 2.15 -45.39 12.91
N LEU A 18 1.24 -45.94 12.11
CA LEU A 18 0.69 -45.26 10.94
C LEU A 18 -0.09 -44.01 11.35
N VAL A 19 -0.95 -44.10 12.36
CA VAL A 19 -1.71 -42.95 12.86
C VAL A 19 -0.77 -41.88 13.44
N LEU A 20 0.23 -42.30 14.22
CA LEU A 20 1.24 -41.39 14.78
C LEU A 20 2.09 -40.71 13.71
N THR A 21 2.46 -41.42 12.64
CA THR A 21 3.23 -40.83 11.53
C THR A 21 2.40 -39.84 10.73
N VAL A 22 1.14 -40.14 10.45
CA VAL A 22 0.22 -39.19 9.79
C VAL A 22 0.03 -37.94 10.66
N LEU A 23 -0.21 -38.10 11.97
CA LEU A 23 -0.32 -36.98 12.89
C LEU A 23 0.95 -36.14 12.93
N GLY A 24 2.12 -36.77 13.01
CA GLY A 24 3.42 -36.08 12.98
C GLY A 24 3.63 -35.26 11.70
N ILE A 25 3.31 -35.83 10.53
CA ILE A 25 3.40 -35.12 9.25
C ILE A 25 2.41 -33.96 9.20
N THR A 26 1.17 -34.15 9.63
CA THR A 26 0.15 -33.08 9.61
C THR A 26 0.55 -31.91 10.51
N ALA A 27 1.06 -32.17 11.71
CA ALA A 27 1.55 -31.13 12.62
C ALA A 27 2.71 -30.34 12.00
N ALA A 28 3.68 -31.03 11.37
CA ALA A 28 4.79 -30.37 10.68
C ALA A 28 4.30 -29.50 9.51
N MET A 29 3.33 -29.97 8.72
CA MET A 29 2.75 -29.19 7.62
C MET A 29 2.04 -27.93 8.12
N LEU A 30 1.25 -28.02 9.20
CA LEU A 30 0.57 -26.87 9.79
C LEU A 30 1.56 -25.81 10.26
N MET A 31 2.65 -26.21 10.91
CA MET A 31 3.71 -25.29 11.33
C MET A 31 4.33 -24.54 10.14
N THR A 32 4.64 -25.24 9.04
CA THR A 32 5.19 -24.56 7.84
C THR A 32 4.20 -23.59 7.18
N GLN A 33 2.89 -23.86 7.28
CA GLN A 33 1.87 -22.95 6.77
C GLN A 33 1.77 -21.71 7.64
N GLU A 34 1.80 -21.87 8.96
CA GLU A 34 1.78 -20.78 9.92
C GLU A 34 2.98 -19.84 9.71
N ASP A 35 4.19 -20.39 9.56
CA ASP A 35 5.40 -19.60 9.26
C ASP A 35 5.26 -18.79 7.96
N ARG A 36 4.70 -19.41 6.90
CA ARG A 36 4.47 -18.73 5.62
C ARG A 36 3.41 -17.64 5.72
N ILE A 37 2.35 -17.87 6.50
CA ILE A 37 1.30 -16.88 6.73
C ILE A 37 1.86 -15.70 7.52
N SER A 38 2.61 -15.98 8.59
CA SER A 38 3.27 -14.97 9.42
C SER A 38 4.22 -14.09 8.59
N SER A 39 5.10 -14.72 7.80
CA SER A 39 6.01 -14.00 6.91
C SER A 39 5.29 -13.11 5.89
N ARG A 40 4.17 -13.60 5.31
CA ARG A 40 3.35 -12.80 4.40
C ARG A 40 2.67 -11.63 5.11
N GLN A 41 2.17 -11.82 6.32
CA GLN A 41 1.56 -10.75 7.10
C GLN A 41 2.57 -9.64 7.42
N ASP A 42 3.81 -10.00 7.76
CA ASP A 42 4.86 -9.01 8.01
C ASP A 42 5.23 -8.21 6.76
N MET A 43 5.35 -8.86 5.60
CA MET A 43 5.58 -8.16 4.33
C MET A 43 4.42 -7.21 3.97
N GLN A 44 3.17 -7.62 4.22
CA GLN A 44 1.99 -6.78 3.98
C GLN A 44 1.93 -5.58 4.92
N LYS A 45 2.34 -5.73 6.19
CA LYS A 45 2.47 -4.61 7.14
C LYS A 45 3.58 -3.64 6.71
N ALA A 46 4.73 -4.17 6.29
CA ALA A 46 5.83 -3.34 5.79
C ALA A 46 5.42 -2.52 4.55
N ALA A 47 4.71 -3.14 3.60
CA ALA A 47 4.15 -2.44 2.44
C ALA A 47 3.14 -1.35 2.85
N LEU A 48 2.33 -1.60 3.88
CA LEU A 48 1.39 -0.61 4.41
C LEU A 48 2.12 0.61 5.00
N TYR A 49 3.16 0.39 5.79
CA TYR A 49 3.97 1.49 6.33
C TYR A 49 4.69 2.27 5.23
N ALA A 50 5.14 1.60 4.16
CA ALA A 50 5.69 2.27 3.00
C ALA A 50 4.65 3.17 2.32
N ALA A 51 3.41 2.69 2.16
CA ALA A 51 2.32 3.48 1.61
C ALA A 51 1.97 4.67 2.51
N GLU A 52 1.92 4.49 3.82
CA GLU A 52 1.64 5.58 4.77
C GLU A 52 2.76 6.65 4.74
N ALA A 53 4.03 6.24 4.68
CA ALA A 53 5.13 7.18 4.53
C ALA A 53 5.02 8.02 3.25
N GLY A 54 4.64 7.39 2.13
CA GLY A 54 4.35 8.10 0.89
C GLY A 54 3.19 9.08 1.04
N LEU A 55 2.12 8.69 1.74
CA LEU A 55 0.96 9.56 1.98
C LEU A 55 1.38 10.83 2.74
N ARG A 56 2.16 10.68 3.81
CA ARG A 56 2.73 11.82 4.57
C ARG A 56 3.64 12.70 3.72
N HIS A 57 4.39 12.11 2.79
CA HIS A 57 5.21 12.86 1.85
C HIS A 57 4.35 13.69 0.88
N GLY A 58 3.31 13.09 0.29
CA GLY A 58 2.39 13.80 -0.60
C GLY A 58 1.59 14.90 0.10
N GLU A 59 1.14 14.66 1.34
CA GLU A 59 0.52 15.70 2.19
C GLU A 59 1.45 16.91 2.39
N THR A 60 2.75 16.68 2.51
CA THR A 60 3.74 17.76 2.65
C THR A 60 3.83 18.58 1.37
N ILE A 61 3.82 17.93 0.20
CA ILE A 61 3.78 18.61 -1.12
C ILE A 61 2.52 19.47 -1.23
N PHE A 62 1.37 18.91 -0.85
CA PHE A 62 0.08 19.62 -0.91
C PHE A 62 -0.01 20.78 0.08
N THR A 63 0.50 20.62 1.31
CA THR A 63 0.53 21.67 2.33
C THR A 63 1.42 22.85 1.89
N ASN A 64 2.51 22.57 1.18
CA ASN A 64 3.39 23.61 0.64
C ASN A 64 2.88 24.22 -0.67
N THR A 65 1.79 23.69 -1.24
CA THR A 65 1.20 24.17 -2.49
C THR A 65 0.08 25.18 -2.19
N PRO A 66 0.19 26.43 -2.64
CA PRO A 66 -0.89 27.40 -2.54
C PRO A 66 -2.16 26.91 -3.26
N TYR A 67 -3.31 27.12 -2.63
CA TYR A 67 -4.58 26.73 -3.23
C TYR A 67 -4.94 27.66 -4.40
N THR A 68 -4.99 27.09 -5.61
CA THR A 68 -5.75 27.62 -6.75
C THR A 68 -6.22 26.44 -7.60
N ASN A 69 -7.41 26.55 -8.22
CA ASN A 69 -7.90 25.54 -9.17
C ASN A 69 -6.93 25.29 -10.33
N ALA A 70 -6.18 26.32 -10.75
CA ALA A 70 -5.15 26.20 -11.77
C ALA A 70 -3.98 25.30 -11.35
N MET A 71 -3.54 25.38 -10.09
CA MET A 71 -2.46 24.53 -9.56
C MET A 71 -2.92 23.07 -9.40
N LEU A 72 -4.14 22.85 -8.90
CA LEU A 72 -4.71 21.50 -8.79
C LEU A 72 -4.89 20.88 -10.18
N THR A 73 -5.41 21.64 -11.15
CA THR A 73 -5.47 21.24 -12.56
C THR A 73 -4.09 20.92 -13.12
N ALA A 74 -3.06 21.69 -12.78
CA ALA A 74 -1.70 21.45 -13.26
C ALA A 74 -1.15 20.09 -12.78
N PHE A 75 -1.44 19.67 -11.55
CA PHE A 75 -1.14 18.31 -11.08
C PHE A 75 -1.86 17.24 -11.90
N LEU A 76 -3.15 17.42 -12.20
CA LEU A 76 -3.96 16.45 -12.95
C LEU A 76 -3.55 16.33 -14.42
N SER A 77 -3.09 17.43 -15.01
CA SER A 77 -2.70 17.51 -16.42
C SER A 77 -1.27 17.02 -16.69
N HIS A 78 -0.52 16.61 -15.65
CA HIS A 78 0.86 16.19 -15.79
C HIS A 78 0.99 14.97 -16.72
N VAL A 79 1.90 15.05 -17.69
CA VAL A 79 2.20 13.96 -18.60
C VAL A 79 3.39 13.19 -18.05
N ALA A 80 3.15 11.95 -17.64
CA ALA A 80 4.19 11.07 -17.12
C ALA A 80 5.37 10.98 -18.10
N SER A 81 6.55 11.33 -17.61
CA SER A 81 7.83 11.39 -18.33
C SER A 81 8.81 10.35 -17.81
N SER A 82 8.60 9.80 -16.60
CA SER A 82 9.41 8.71 -16.08
C SER A 82 9.27 7.46 -16.96
N THR A 83 10.39 7.07 -17.59
CA THR A 83 10.52 5.75 -18.24
C THR A 83 10.73 4.63 -17.22
N ILE A 84 11.01 4.98 -15.97
CA ILE A 84 11.09 4.09 -14.83
C ILE A 84 9.64 3.81 -14.44
N THR A 85 9.08 2.75 -15.02
CA THR A 85 7.73 2.27 -14.65
C THR A 85 7.75 1.98 -13.15
N ALA A 86 6.67 2.27 -12.42
CA ALA A 86 6.59 1.82 -11.04
C ALA A 86 6.83 0.30 -11.02
N ALA A 87 7.77 -0.15 -10.20
CA ALA A 87 8.07 -1.58 -10.13
C ALA A 87 6.88 -2.38 -9.59
N ALA A 88 5.93 -1.70 -8.94
CA ALA A 88 4.67 -2.24 -8.49
C ALA A 88 3.73 -2.53 -9.68
N PRO A 89 3.07 -3.71 -9.74
CA PRO A 89 2.02 -3.99 -10.71
C PRO A 89 0.93 -2.92 -10.64
N ASP A 90 0.46 -2.47 -11.82
CA ASP A 90 -0.49 -1.36 -12.06
C ASP A 90 -1.35 -1.00 -10.83
N PRO A 91 -0.98 0.05 -10.08
CA PRO A 91 -1.41 0.15 -8.70
C PRO A 91 -2.56 1.12 -8.46
N VAL A 92 -3.05 1.85 -9.47
CA VAL A 92 -4.18 2.76 -9.27
C VAL A 92 -5.48 1.98 -9.44
N PRO A 93 -6.30 1.80 -8.38
CA PRO A 93 -7.56 1.10 -8.51
C PRO A 93 -8.46 1.82 -9.50
N ILE A 94 -8.93 1.09 -10.52
CA ILE A 94 -9.90 1.58 -11.49
C ILE A 94 -11.22 1.84 -10.74
N GLN A 95 -11.62 3.10 -10.62
CA GLN A 95 -12.95 3.46 -10.10
C GLN A 95 -14.01 3.18 -11.19
N PRO A 96 -15.30 3.00 -10.83
CA PRO A 96 -16.36 2.94 -11.83
C PRO A 96 -16.37 4.21 -12.71
N ALA A 97 -16.92 4.12 -13.93
CA ALA A 97 -16.96 5.22 -14.89
C ALA A 97 -17.27 6.58 -14.23
N PRO A 98 -16.55 7.67 -14.59
CA PRO A 98 -15.80 7.90 -15.83
C PRO A 98 -14.31 7.53 -15.78
N TRP A 99 -13.84 6.93 -14.68
CA TRP A 99 -12.43 6.61 -14.43
C TRP A 99 -11.95 5.42 -15.27
N ASP A 100 -11.70 5.65 -16.55
CA ASP A 100 -11.11 4.68 -17.47
C ASP A 100 -9.57 4.72 -17.44
N ILE A 101 -8.92 3.86 -18.22
CA ILE A 101 -7.45 3.76 -18.31
C ILE A 101 -6.75 5.09 -18.66
N ASN A 102 -7.46 6.04 -19.28
CA ASN A 102 -6.91 7.34 -19.65
C ASN A 102 -7.10 8.40 -18.55
N HIS A 103 -7.92 8.11 -17.54
CA HIS A 103 -8.30 9.07 -16.50
C HIS A 103 -8.00 8.57 -15.08
N LEU A 104 -7.29 7.45 -14.90
CA LEU A 104 -6.99 6.86 -13.58
C LEU A 104 -6.21 7.79 -12.64
N GLY A 105 -5.52 8.79 -13.19
CA GLY A 105 -4.64 9.70 -12.48
C GLY A 105 -3.28 9.79 -13.16
N THR A 106 -2.43 10.66 -12.64
CA THR A 106 -1.04 10.83 -13.11
C THR A 106 -0.08 10.84 -11.92
N TYR A 107 1.22 10.77 -12.18
CA TYR A 107 2.22 10.85 -11.10
C TYR A 107 2.11 12.19 -10.39
N LEU A 108 2.19 12.17 -9.07
CA LEU A 108 2.42 13.38 -8.31
C LEU A 108 3.81 13.91 -8.62
N THR A 109 3.91 15.21 -8.86
CA THR A 109 5.16 15.94 -9.00
C THR A 109 5.50 16.70 -7.72
N ASP A 110 6.78 17.01 -7.52
CA ASP A 110 7.30 17.79 -6.38
C ASP A 110 6.61 19.15 -6.18
N PHE A 111 6.08 19.76 -7.23
CA PHE A 111 5.18 20.92 -7.21
C PHE A 111 4.19 20.90 -8.38
N ALA A 112 3.15 21.73 -8.33
CA ALA A 112 2.12 21.79 -9.36
C ALA A 112 2.69 22.19 -10.74
N GLY A 113 2.53 21.30 -11.73
CA GLY A 113 3.12 21.49 -13.07
C GLY A 113 4.63 21.28 -13.14
N GLY A 114 5.23 20.70 -12.09
CA GLY A 114 6.64 20.34 -12.04
C GLY A 114 6.99 19.13 -12.91
N ALA A 115 8.29 18.83 -13.02
CA ALA A 115 8.79 17.74 -13.86
C ALA A 115 9.31 16.54 -13.05
N THR A 116 9.57 16.71 -11.75
CA THR A 116 10.12 15.62 -10.93
C THR A 116 8.98 14.78 -10.36
N GLU A 117 8.76 13.61 -10.94
CA GLU A 117 7.76 12.65 -10.47
C GLU A 117 8.22 11.96 -9.18
N VAL A 118 7.30 11.79 -8.24
CA VAL A 118 7.54 11.03 -7.01
C VAL A 118 7.32 9.54 -7.30
N VAL A 119 8.29 8.94 -7.99
CA VAL A 119 8.28 7.54 -8.44
C VAL A 119 9.37 6.72 -7.76
N ASN A 120 9.03 5.52 -7.29
CA ASN A 120 9.94 4.54 -6.70
C ASN A 120 10.89 5.14 -5.64
N HIS A 121 10.37 6.03 -4.78
CA HIS A 121 11.16 6.66 -3.75
C HIS A 121 11.45 5.65 -2.63
N GLU A 122 12.73 5.41 -2.35
CA GLU A 122 13.15 4.44 -1.33
C GLU A 122 13.01 5.02 0.08
N ILE A 123 12.50 4.20 1.02
CA ILE A 123 12.41 4.53 2.45
C ILE A 123 13.45 3.73 3.26
N SER A 124 13.92 2.60 2.73
CA SER A 124 14.88 1.70 3.36
C SER A 124 16.35 2.14 3.32
N GLN A 125 16.64 3.40 3.00
CA GLN A 125 18.02 3.90 2.97
C GLN A 125 18.42 4.47 4.33
N LEU A 126 19.56 4.05 4.87
CA LEU A 126 20.13 4.72 6.05
C LEU A 126 20.54 6.16 5.68
N PRO A 127 20.51 7.12 6.62
CA PRO A 127 20.76 8.54 6.34
C PRO A 127 22.12 8.86 5.68
N ASP A 128 23.08 7.93 5.77
CA ASP A 128 24.41 8.04 5.16
C ASP A 128 24.44 7.68 3.66
N GLY A 129 23.32 7.23 3.11
CA GLY A 129 23.19 6.82 1.72
C GLY A 129 24.00 5.59 1.30
N THR A 130 24.80 5.02 2.22
CA THR A 130 25.82 4.01 1.92
C THR A 130 25.40 2.61 2.38
N ASN A 131 24.56 2.52 3.42
CA ASN A 131 24.09 1.26 3.96
C ASN A 131 22.62 0.97 3.57
N ARG A 132 22.39 -0.15 2.88
CA ARG A 132 21.07 -0.64 2.49
C ARG A 132 20.65 -1.79 3.42
N PHE A 133 19.36 -1.92 3.72
CA PHE A 133 18.85 -3.13 4.36
C PHE A 133 19.01 -4.31 3.39
N TYR A 134 19.90 -5.25 3.72
CA TYR A 134 20.26 -6.38 2.85
C TYR A 134 19.18 -7.46 2.69
N ARG A 135 18.03 -7.35 3.38
CA ARG A 135 16.99 -8.39 3.37
C ARG A 135 15.76 -8.02 2.55
N ILE A 136 15.28 -6.79 2.65
CA ILE A 136 14.11 -6.27 1.94
C ILE A 136 14.27 -4.77 1.77
N ARG A 137 13.77 -4.23 0.65
CA ARG A 137 13.77 -2.79 0.39
C ARG A 137 12.34 -2.29 0.24
N ALA A 138 12.07 -1.09 0.72
CA ALA A 138 10.74 -0.50 0.79
C ALA A 138 10.70 0.80 0.00
N TYR A 139 9.66 0.94 -0.80
CA TYR A 139 9.49 2.05 -1.73
C TYR A 139 8.07 2.58 -1.71
N PHE A 140 7.89 3.81 -2.15
CA PHE A 140 6.59 4.35 -2.50
C PHE A 140 6.61 5.10 -3.83
N SER A 141 5.46 5.14 -4.49
CA SER A 141 5.18 6.04 -5.61
C SER A 141 3.88 6.77 -5.34
N LEU A 142 3.80 8.05 -5.73
CA LEU A 142 2.63 8.89 -5.51
C LEU A 142 1.94 9.23 -6.82
N TYR A 143 0.61 9.17 -6.76
CA TYR A 143 -0.26 9.53 -7.86
C TYR A 143 -1.34 10.48 -7.37
N VAL A 144 -1.91 11.21 -8.32
CA VAL A 144 -2.99 12.15 -8.09
C VAL A 144 -4.11 11.93 -9.09
N ARG A 145 -5.35 12.09 -8.62
CA ARG A 145 -6.52 12.09 -9.48
C ARG A 145 -7.60 13.02 -8.95
N ASN A 146 -8.48 13.42 -9.85
CA ASN A 146 -9.62 14.26 -9.50
C ASN A 146 -10.70 13.44 -8.74
N ASN A 147 -11.64 14.09 -8.06
CA ASN A 147 -12.76 13.42 -7.41
C ASN A 147 -13.94 13.24 -8.40
N PRO A 148 -14.68 12.12 -8.35
CA PRO A 148 -15.81 11.84 -9.26
C PRO A 148 -16.93 12.87 -9.18
N GLU A 149 -17.04 13.56 -8.06
CA GLU A 149 -18.03 14.59 -7.80
C GLU A 149 -17.64 15.94 -8.41
N ASP A 150 -16.39 16.10 -8.89
CA ASP A 150 -15.95 17.32 -9.56
C ASP A 150 -16.53 17.38 -10.97
N THR A 151 -17.36 18.39 -11.17
CA THR A 151 -18.09 18.61 -12.41
C THR A 151 -18.01 20.08 -12.80
N ASP A 152 -18.02 20.32 -14.11
CA ASP A 152 -18.10 21.67 -14.64
C ASP A 152 -19.49 22.31 -14.36
N ALA A 153 -19.67 23.56 -14.80
CA ALA A 153 -20.94 24.27 -14.65
C ALA A 153 -22.14 23.61 -15.37
N ALA A 154 -21.89 22.68 -16.30
CA ALA A 154 -22.90 21.89 -17.00
C ALA A 154 -23.16 20.52 -16.34
N GLY A 155 -22.47 20.19 -15.24
CA GLY A 155 -22.58 18.91 -14.55
C GLY A 155 -21.82 17.77 -15.23
N LEU A 156 -20.89 18.09 -16.15
CA LEU A 156 -20.05 17.11 -16.82
C LEU A 156 -18.76 16.88 -16.03
N GLN A 157 -18.34 15.62 -15.91
CA GLN A 157 -17.12 15.25 -15.22
C GLN A 157 -15.88 15.63 -16.05
N THR A 158 -14.90 16.24 -15.40
CA THR A 158 -13.65 16.71 -16.03
C THR A 158 -12.43 16.15 -15.31
N PRO A 159 -11.97 14.93 -15.63
CA PRO A 159 -10.91 14.27 -14.85
C PRO A 159 -9.57 15.02 -14.81
N LEU A 160 -9.31 15.88 -15.81
CA LEU A 160 -8.07 16.65 -15.93
C LEU A 160 -8.19 18.11 -15.48
N ILE A 161 -9.41 18.60 -15.21
CA ILE A 161 -9.67 19.99 -14.82
C ILE A 161 -10.39 20.00 -13.50
N ASN A 162 -9.82 20.70 -12.53
CA ASN A 162 -10.28 20.74 -11.16
C ASN A 162 -11.13 21.98 -10.89
N HIS A 163 -12.40 21.83 -10.52
CA HIS A 163 -13.31 22.95 -10.23
C HIS A 163 -13.56 23.20 -8.75
N ASP A 164 -13.17 22.27 -7.87
CA ASP A 164 -13.41 22.33 -6.43
C ASP A 164 -12.10 22.26 -5.60
N PRO A 165 -12.10 22.49 -4.28
CA PRO A 165 -10.87 22.54 -3.50
C PRO A 165 -10.31 21.18 -3.09
N ARG A 166 -10.68 20.09 -3.76
CA ARG A 166 -10.34 18.72 -3.36
C ARG A 166 -9.48 18.04 -4.40
N LEU A 167 -8.65 17.11 -3.95
CA LEU A 167 -7.87 16.24 -4.83
C LEU A 167 -7.57 14.93 -4.12
N ARG A 168 -7.53 13.81 -4.84
CA ARG A 168 -7.20 12.51 -4.25
C ARG A 168 -5.74 12.19 -4.44
N LEU A 169 -5.05 11.97 -3.33
CA LEU A 169 -3.68 11.50 -3.25
C LEU A 169 -3.69 9.99 -3.11
N ILE A 170 -2.96 9.30 -3.98
CA ILE A 170 -2.81 7.85 -3.95
C ILE A 170 -1.35 7.55 -3.66
N SER A 171 -1.10 6.75 -2.62
CA SER A 171 0.22 6.27 -2.27
C SER A 171 0.31 4.77 -2.47
N VAL A 172 1.28 4.36 -3.28
CA VAL A 172 1.54 2.97 -3.62
C VAL A 172 2.83 2.56 -2.95
N GLY A 173 2.71 1.91 -1.79
CA GLY A 173 3.84 1.36 -1.06
C GLY A 173 4.12 -0.09 -1.47
N PHE A 174 5.38 -0.42 -1.73
CA PHE A 174 5.75 -1.78 -2.10
C PHE A 174 7.09 -2.21 -1.51
N ILE A 175 7.22 -3.52 -1.31
CA ILE A 175 8.42 -4.18 -0.81
C ILE A 175 9.01 -5.03 -1.92
N THR A 176 10.32 -4.96 -2.09
CA THR A 176 11.06 -5.76 -3.06
C THR A 176 12.00 -6.73 -2.36
N ASP A 177 12.62 -7.60 -3.14
CA ASP A 177 13.80 -8.34 -2.73
C ASP A 177 15.01 -7.39 -2.50
N PRO A 178 16.16 -7.91 -2.02
CA PRO A 178 17.35 -7.11 -1.75
C PRO A 178 17.93 -6.36 -2.96
N ASP A 179 17.70 -6.86 -4.16
CA ASP A 179 18.20 -6.23 -5.39
C ASP A 179 17.49 -4.89 -5.63
N GLY A 180 16.21 -4.81 -5.26
CA GLY A 180 15.40 -3.59 -5.28
C GLY A 180 15.05 -3.13 -6.69
N VAL A 181 14.76 -1.84 -6.82
CA VAL A 181 14.42 -1.22 -8.11
C VAL A 181 15.70 -0.95 -8.91
N ASP A 182 15.78 -1.49 -10.12
CA ASP A 182 16.88 -1.27 -11.05
C ASP A 182 16.82 0.12 -11.72
N GLY A 183 17.87 0.47 -12.48
CA GLY A 183 17.92 1.76 -13.20
C GLY A 183 16.89 1.93 -14.31
N SER A 184 16.12 0.89 -14.63
CA SER A 184 15.01 0.90 -15.60
C SER A 184 13.63 0.85 -14.94
N GLY A 185 13.56 0.80 -13.60
CA GLY A 185 12.30 0.75 -12.85
C GLY A 185 11.75 -0.65 -12.61
N ASN A 186 12.46 -1.70 -12.98
CA ASN A 186 12.00 -3.06 -12.69
C ASN A 186 12.43 -3.48 -11.29
N ALA A 187 11.58 -4.25 -10.62
CA ALA A 187 11.95 -4.94 -9.39
C ALA A 187 11.12 -6.21 -9.22
N ARG A 188 11.64 -7.14 -8.41
CA ARG A 188 10.83 -8.25 -7.91
C ARG A 188 10.03 -7.79 -6.70
N VAL A 189 8.77 -7.49 -6.94
CA VAL A 189 7.85 -7.05 -5.88
C VAL A 189 7.33 -8.24 -5.06
N LEU A 190 7.48 -8.15 -3.75
CA LEU A 190 7.08 -9.16 -2.77
C LEU A 190 5.72 -8.85 -2.14
N ALA A 191 5.40 -7.56 -1.95
CA ALA A 191 4.12 -7.09 -1.43
C ALA A 191 3.84 -5.66 -1.90
N VAL A 192 2.56 -5.33 -2.11
CA VAL A 192 2.08 -3.99 -2.45
C VAL A 192 0.91 -3.63 -1.54
N LYS A 193 0.85 -2.38 -1.13
CA LYS A 193 -0.31 -1.74 -0.54
C LYS A 193 -0.56 -0.40 -1.20
N VAL A 194 -1.83 -0.10 -1.38
CA VAL A 194 -2.29 1.15 -1.97
C VAL A 194 -3.18 1.82 -0.94
N LEU A 195 -2.87 3.07 -0.65
CA LEU A 195 -3.68 3.95 0.18
C LEU A 195 -4.13 5.13 -0.68
N GLU A 196 -5.32 5.63 -0.41
CA GLU A 196 -5.87 6.80 -1.07
C GLU A 196 -6.52 7.70 -0.03
N GLU A 197 -6.26 9.00 -0.14
CA GLU A 197 -6.82 10.03 0.73
C GLU A 197 -7.30 11.22 -0.09
N GLU A 198 -8.39 11.83 0.35
CA GLU A 198 -8.87 13.09 -0.21
C GLU A 198 -8.29 14.25 0.59
N PHE A 199 -7.55 15.12 -0.09
CA PHE A 199 -7.03 16.35 0.48
C PHE A 199 -7.97 17.50 0.10
N ASN A 200 -8.30 18.37 1.05
CA ASN A 200 -9.16 19.53 0.84
C ASN A 200 -8.50 20.81 1.34
N TRP A 201 -8.34 21.80 0.46
CA TRP A 201 -7.68 23.09 0.75
C TRP A 201 -8.56 24.14 1.43
N THR A 202 -9.88 23.90 1.55
CA THR A 202 -10.83 24.86 2.15
C THR A 202 -11.27 24.50 3.57
N GLY A 203 -10.81 23.36 4.10
CA GLY A 203 -10.87 23.06 5.53
C GLY A 203 -9.73 23.76 6.26
N PHE A 204 -10.00 24.32 7.43
CA PHE A 204 -9.03 24.91 8.36
C PHE A 204 -7.63 24.27 8.31
N SER A 205 -6.58 25.11 8.41
CA SER A 205 -5.17 24.73 8.58
C SER A 205 -5.04 23.36 9.25
N GLN A 206 -4.84 22.32 8.43
CA GLN A 206 -4.57 21.00 8.94
C GLN A 206 -3.12 21.04 9.42
N ALA A 207 -2.94 21.20 10.73
CA ALA A 207 -1.69 20.81 11.35
C ALA A 207 -1.40 19.35 10.93
N SER A 208 -0.13 19.02 10.75
CA SER A 208 0.35 17.67 10.46
C SER A 208 -0.48 16.63 11.23
N SER A 209 -0.99 15.62 10.53
CA SER A 209 -1.83 14.55 11.09
C SER A 209 -1.25 14.01 12.40
N ALA A 210 -1.70 14.57 13.52
CA ALA A 210 -1.35 14.14 14.85
C ALA A 210 -2.29 12.98 15.21
N GLN A 211 -1.71 11.80 15.35
CA GLN A 211 -2.39 10.55 15.63
C GLN A 211 -3.22 10.62 16.93
N LYS A 212 -4.45 10.08 16.85
CA LYS A 212 -5.37 9.71 17.95
C LYS A 212 -5.97 10.90 18.75
N LEU A 213 -7.31 11.05 18.65
CA LEU A 213 -8.18 11.91 19.48
C LEU A 213 -8.14 13.44 19.26
N MET A 214 -7.50 13.95 18.21
CA MET A 214 -7.43 15.42 17.97
C MET A 214 -8.51 15.96 17.02
N ASN A 215 -8.98 15.18 16.04
CA ASN A 215 -10.00 15.64 15.08
C ASN A 215 -11.33 14.91 15.29
N ALA A 216 -12.42 15.67 15.40
CA ALA A 216 -13.78 15.17 15.63
C ALA A 216 -14.37 14.30 14.50
N GLY A 217 -13.61 14.05 13.43
CA GLY A 217 -13.94 13.11 12.34
C GLY A 217 -12.92 11.98 12.15
N GLY A 218 -11.93 11.84 13.03
CA GLY A 218 -10.94 10.76 12.97
C GLY A 218 -11.49 9.43 13.48
N THR A 219 -11.11 8.33 12.85
CA THR A 219 -11.49 6.96 13.24
C THR A 219 -10.81 6.54 14.55
N SER A 220 -11.29 7.00 15.70
CA SER A 220 -10.98 6.38 16.99
C SER A 220 -12.02 5.29 17.28
N SER A 221 -11.55 4.05 17.31
CA SER A 221 -12.31 2.88 17.75
C SER A 221 -12.92 3.09 19.14
N GLY A 222 -14.16 2.64 19.30
CA GLY A 222 -14.95 2.79 20.52
C GLY A 222 -14.32 2.11 21.73
N VAL A 223 -14.44 2.76 22.89
CA VAL A 223 -14.14 2.18 24.19
C VAL A 223 -15.45 1.67 24.80
N TYR A 224 -15.52 0.36 25.01
CA TYR A 224 -16.59 -0.28 25.79
C TYR A 224 -16.41 0.10 27.26
N SER A 225 -17.30 0.94 27.79
CA SER A 225 -17.41 1.15 29.24
C SER A 225 -18.31 0.05 29.80
N GLY A 226 -17.69 -0.99 30.34
CA GLY A 226 -18.35 -1.99 31.17
C GLY A 226 -18.90 -1.34 32.44
N GLY A 227 -20.05 -1.86 32.88
CA GLY A 227 -20.88 -1.27 33.92
C GLY A 227 -20.29 -1.25 35.33
N GLY A 228 -20.89 -0.36 36.12
CA GLY A 228 -20.85 -0.21 37.56
C GLY A 228 -22.00 0.70 37.95
#